data_AF-C6HAX2-F1
#
_entry.id   AF-C6HAX2-F1
#
_cell.length_a   1.000
_cell.length_b   1.000
_cell.length_c   1.000
_cell.angle_alpha   90.00
_cell.angle_beta   90.00
_cell.angle_gamma   90.00
#
_symmetry.space_group_name_H-M   'P 1'
#
loop_
_entity.id
_entity.type
_entity.pdbx_description
1 polymer ?
#
loop_
_entity_poly.entity_id
_entity_poly.type
_entity_poly.pdbx_seq_one_letter_code
_entity_poly.pdbx_strand_id
1 'polypeptide(L)'
;MSTTQIPTAADYVIVGGGTAGLVLAARLSEDPGTSVVVLEAGTNHLEDPRVNIPALWTTLFGTDADWAFATVPQVTLGDRTINAAQGKMLGGSSGINGQAFVSASELVIDAWSKLGNEGWTWKNLHPYYKKSYTLNLPDDETCEHLGLNWVEPSAHGSSGPIQVSFPGQLQNPLVKAWVELFKSIGYDVTADPYSGASTGGFSSLAAVDPQTKTRSYSANTYGIAAMQRPGVRIVTDAFVKKVLLEGSKPDVHATGVEVDVKGHYYRRSIEHPQTAGIVRNRKQENPSEI
;
A
#
# COMPACT_ATOMS: atom_id res chain seq x y z
N MET A 1 -22.48 0.81 21.56
CA MET A 1 -21.94 -0.51 21.95
C MET A 1 -22.43 -1.54 20.94
N SER A 2 -21.57 -1.93 20.02
CA SER A 2 -21.62 -3.25 19.39
C SER A 2 -20.15 -3.63 19.24
N THR A 3 -19.67 -4.48 20.14
CA THR A 3 -18.38 -5.15 19.94
C THR A 3 -18.53 -5.94 18.66
N THR A 4 -17.96 -5.45 17.55
CA THR A 4 -17.89 -6.21 16.30
C THR A 4 -17.35 -7.59 16.66
N GLN A 5 -18.21 -8.60 16.63
CA GLN A 5 -17.87 -9.93 17.09
C GLN A 5 -16.78 -10.45 16.15
N ILE A 6 -15.54 -10.49 16.66
CA ILE A 6 -14.40 -10.99 15.90
C ILE A 6 -14.62 -12.50 15.77
N PRO A 7 -14.70 -13.05 14.55
CA PRO A 7 -14.88 -14.48 14.35
C PRO A 7 -13.81 -15.26 15.11
N THR A 8 -14.17 -16.37 15.75
CA THR A 8 -13.19 -17.18 16.50
C THR A 8 -12.22 -17.91 15.57
N ALA A 9 -12.64 -18.17 14.33
CA ALA A 9 -11.84 -18.78 13.28
C ALA A 9 -12.18 -18.18 11.90
N ALA A 10 -11.24 -18.33 10.96
CA ALA A 10 -11.40 -18.02 9.55
C ALA A 10 -10.39 -18.84 8.72
N ASP A 11 -10.58 -18.91 7.40
CA ASP A 11 -9.59 -19.47 6.50
C ASP A 11 -8.33 -18.62 6.56
N TYR A 12 -8.43 -17.32 6.30
CA TYR A 12 -7.26 -16.44 6.30
C TYR A 12 -7.31 -15.42 7.43
N VAL A 13 -6.20 -15.32 8.17
CA VAL A 13 -5.96 -14.25 9.14
C VAL A 13 -4.86 -13.34 8.61
N ILE A 14 -5.22 -12.12 8.23
CA ILE A 14 -4.30 -11.12 7.73
C ILE A 14 -3.91 -10.19 8.89
N VAL A 15 -2.61 -10.14 9.17
CA VAL A 15 -2.04 -9.30 10.24
C VAL A 15 -1.58 -7.98 9.62
N GLY A 16 -2.38 -6.94 9.84
CA GLY A 16 -2.21 -5.60 9.30
C GLY A 16 -3.14 -5.32 8.12
N GLY A 17 -4.08 -4.40 8.29
CA GLY A 17 -4.94 -3.83 7.26
C GLY A 17 -4.26 -2.72 6.47
N GLY A 18 -2.98 -2.89 6.14
CA GLY A 18 -2.16 -1.92 5.43
C GLY A 18 -2.27 -2.00 3.90
N THR A 19 -1.30 -1.43 3.19
CA THR A 19 -1.25 -1.39 1.71
C THR A 19 -1.41 -2.78 1.07
N ALA A 20 -0.62 -3.77 1.49
CA ALA A 20 -0.68 -5.12 0.94
C ALA A 20 -1.78 -5.98 1.57
N GLY A 21 -2.03 -5.81 2.88
CA GLY A 21 -3.00 -6.63 3.61
C GLY A 21 -4.42 -6.49 3.05
N LEU A 22 -4.83 -5.27 2.70
CA LEU A 22 -6.15 -5.05 2.10
C LEU A 22 -6.24 -5.56 0.66
N VAL A 23 -5.15 -5.57 -0.11
CA VAL A 23 -5.11 -6.24 -1.42
C VAL A 23 -5.39 -7.73 -1.25
N LEU A 24 -4.71 -8.38 -0.31
CA LEU A 24 -4.92 -9.80 -0.03
C LEU A 24 -6.34 -10.08 0.42
N ALA A 25 -6.87 -9.30 1.36
CA ALA A 25 -8.26 -9.43 1.80
C ALA A 25 -9.22 -9.33 0.62
N ALA A 26 -9.01 -8.32 -0.23
CA ALA A 26 -9.86 -8.09 -1.39
C ALA A 26 -9.72 -9.15 -2.50
N ARG A 27 -8.60 -9.87 -2.61
CA ARG A 27 -8.43 -10.90 -3.64
C ARG A 27 -8.81 -12.29 -3.14
N LEU A 28 -8.43 -12.65 -1.92
CA LEU A 28 -8.77 -13.95 -1.33
C LEU A 28 -10.29 -14.13 -1.22
N SER A 29 -11.00 -13.09 -0.78
CA SER A 29 -12.46 -13.15 -0.66
C SER A 29 -13.20 -12.96 -2.00
N GLU A 30 -12.53 -12.94 -3.15
CA GLU A 30 -13.23 -13.02 -4.45
C GLU A 30 -13.95 -14.38 -4.59
N ASP A 31 -13.40 -15.42 -3.95
CA ASP A 31 -14.12 -16.67 -3.73
C ASP A 31 -15.14 -16.52 -2.59
N PRO A 32 -16.45 -16.67 -2.84
CA PRO A 32 -17.48 -16.52 -1.82
C PRO A 32 -17.43 -17.58 -0.72
N GLY A 33 -16.73 -18.71 -0.96
CA GLY A 33 -16.51 -19.75 0.06
C GLY A 33 -15.40 -19.41 1.06
N THR A 34 -14.59 -18.39 0.79
CA THR A 34 -13.42 -18.03 1.61
C THR A 34 -13.76 -17.00 2.68
N SER A 35 -13.44 -17.30 3.93
CA SER A 35 -13.54 -16.38 5.06
C SER A 35 -12.21 -15.70 5.38
N VAL A 36 -12.24 -14.39 5.60
CA VAL A 36 -11.04 -13.57 5.84
C VAL A 36 -11.24 -12.66 7.04
N VAL A 37 -10.30 -12.71 8.00
CA VAL A 37 -10.22 -11.75 9.11
C VAL A 37 -8.97 -10.91 8.96
N VAL A 38 -9.14 -9.60 8.87
CA VAL A 38 -8.05 -8.60 8.89
C VAL A 38 -7.99 -7.99 10.27
N LEU A 39 -6.81 -8.03 10.90
CA LEU A 39 -6.55 -7.43 12.20
C LEU A 39 -5.60 -6.24 12.01
N GLU A 40 -6.13 -5.03 12.18
CA GLU A 40 -5.40 -3.77 12.02
C GLU A 40 -5.19 -3.11 13.39
N ALA A 41 -3.94 -2.77 13.70
CA ALA A 41 -3.57 -2.18 14.97
C ALA A 41 -4.09 -0.74 15.14
N GLY A 42 -4.11 0.03 14.06
CA GLY A 42 -4.59 1.40 14.04
C GLY A 42 -6.10 1.53 13.94
N THR A 43 -6.54 2.78 14.01
CA THR A 43 -7.93 3.23 13.91
C THR A 43 -8.39 3.32 12.45
N ASN A 44 -9.70 3.45 12.25
CA ASN A 44 -10.28 3.75 10.94
C ASN A 44 -10.33 5.27 10.72
N HIS A 45 -9.58 5.76 9.73
CA HIS A 45 -9.53 7.17 9.33
C HIS A 45 -10.14 7.43 7.94
N LEU A 46 -11.09 6.59 7.48
CA LEU A 46 -11.73 6.78 6.18
C LEU A 46 -12.38 8.15 5.98
N GLU A 47 -12.86 8.79 7.06
CA GLU A 47 -13.48 10.11 7.03
C GLU A 47 -12.54 11.26 7.44
N ASP A 48 -11.25 10.98 7.70
CA ASP A 48 -10.30 11.98 8.18
C ASP A 48 -9.85 12.89 7.03
N PRO A 49 -10.09 14.22 7.09
CA PRO A 49 -9.66 15.13 6.04
C PRO A 49 -8.15 15.20 5.88
N ARG A 50 -7.37 14.93 6.94
CA ARG A 50 -5.89 14.90 6.86
C ARG A 50 -5.39 13.75 5.99
N VAL A 51 -6.15 12.66 5.92
CA VAL A 51 -5.89 11.50 5.06
C VAL A 51 -6.38 11.76 3.64
N ASN A 52 -7.63 12.23 3.50
CA ASN A 52 -8.31 12.30 2.21
C ASN A 52 -7.86 13.48 1.34
N ILE A 53 -7.49 14.62 1.94
CA ILE A 53 -6.99 15.80 1.22
C ILE A 53 -5.49 15.61 0.99
N PRO A 54 -5.02 15.41 -0.27
CA PRO A 54 -3.63 15.02 -0.53
C PRO A 54 -2.60 15.97 0.09
N ALA A 55 -2.85 17.28 0.06
CA ALA A 55 -1.94 18.29 0.58
C ALA A 55 -1.73 18.27 2.10
N LEU A 56 -2.60 17.61 2.87
CA LEU A 56 -2.53 17.57 4.34
C LEU A 56 -1.74 16.38 4.90
N TRP A 57 -1.18 15.51 4.06
CA TRP A 57 -0.59 14.25 4.49
C TRP A 57 0.51 14.38 5.56
N THR A 58 1.31 15.45 5.53
CA THR A 58 2.37 15.70 6.51
C THR A 58 1.82 16.02 7.92
N THR A 59 0.56 16.42 8.04
CA THR A 59 -0.10 16.68 9.33
C THR A 59 -0.43 15.41 10.11
N LEU A 60 -0.29 14.23 9.49
CA LEU A 60 -0.49 12.92 10.13
C LEU A 60 0.76 12.43 10.88
N PHE A 61 1.92 13.02 10.61
CA PHE A 61 3.16 12.60 11.27
C PHE A 61 3.13 12.87 12.77
N GLY A 62 3.49 11.85 13.55
CA GLY A 62 3.45 11.90 15.00
C GLY A 62 2.05 11.92 15.62
N THR A 63 0.98 11.73 14.84
CA THR A 63 -0.37 11.55 15.38
C THR A 63 -0.68 10.08 15.64
N ASP A 64 -1.90 9.79 16.08
CA ASP A 64 -2.47 8.45 16.21
C ASP A 64 -2.41 7.58 14.94
N ALA A 65 -2.36 8.21 13.76
CA ALA A 65 -2.26 7.55 12.45
C ALA A 65 -0.82 7.15 12.07
N ASP A 66 0.18 7.52 12.87
CA ASP A 66 1.59 7.23 12.64
C ASP A 66 2.14 6.34 13.78
N TRP A 67 2.89 5.31 13.42
CA TRP A 67 3.66 4.53 14.38
C TRP A 67 4.76 5.37 15.05
N ALA A 68 5.17 6.47 14.41
CA ALA A 68 6.18 7.41 14.88
C ALA A 68 7.50 6.70 15.24
N PHE A 69 7.89 5.70 14.43
CA PHE A 69 9.15 5.02 14.62
C PHE A 69 10.32 6.00 14.46
N ALA A 70 11.38 5.73 15.20
CA ALA A 70 12.64 6.43 15.11
C ALA A 70 13.77 5.42 15.07
N THR A 71 14.82 5.72 14.31
CA THR A 71 16.05 4.93 14.36
C THR A 71 16.71 5.09 15.73
N VAL A 72 17.54 4.14 16.14
CA VAL A 72 18.58 4.43 17.16
C VAL A 72 19.50 5.56 16.66
N PRO A 73 20.30 6.21 17.53
CA PRO A 73 21.31 7.18 17.09
C PRO A 73 22.21 6.61 15.99
N GLN A 74 22.32 7.33 14.87
CA GLN A 74 23.09 6.89 13.71
C GLN A 74 24.49 7.52 13.76
N VAL A 75 25.49 6.72 14.14
CA VAL A 75 26.89 7.17 14.32
C VAL A 75 27.44 7.89 13.09
N THR A 76 27.15 7.39 11.90
CA THR A 76 27.60 7.99 10.63
C THR A 76 26.82 9.25 10.22
N LEU A 77 25.77 9.61 10.95
CA LEU A 77 24.97 10.82 10.74
C LEU A 77 25.10 11.80 11.91
N GLY A 78 26.21 11.73 12.67
CA GLY A 78 26.47 12.59 13.82
C GLY A 78 25.54 12.29 15.00
N ASP A 79 25.31 11.00 15.27
CA ASP A 79 24.45 10.47 16.33
C ASP A 79 22.99 10.96 16.26
N ARG A 80 22.54 11.41 15.08
CA ARG A 80 21.15 11.81 14.87
C ARG A 80 20.22 10.61 14.93
N THR A 81 19.09 10.81 15.60
CA THR A 81 17.89 9.97 15.52
C THR A 81 17.06 10.42 14.33
N ILE A 82 16.70 9.49 13.45
CA ILE A 82 15.93 9.78 12.22
C ILE A 82 14.50 9.25 12.38
N ASN A 83 13.52 10.13 12.19
CA ASN A 83 12.11 9.74 12.18
C ASN A 83 11.80 8.90 10.94
N ALA A 84 11.07 7.81 11.13
CA ALA A 84 10.66 6.86 10.11
C ALA A 84 9.15 6.64 10.19
N ALA A 85 8.38 7.65 9.79
CA ALA A 85 6.92 7.62 9.82
C ALA A 85 6.38 6.39 9.07
N GLN A 86 5.42 5.70 9.69
CA GLN A 86 4.79 4.51 9.12
C GLN A 86 3.31 4.50 9.53
N GLY A 87 2.41 4.22 8.59
CA GLY A 87 0.98 4.34 8.88
C GLY A 87 0.50 3.30 9.88
N LYS A 88 -0.16 3.79 10.94
CA LYS A 88 -0.88 3.03 11.98
C LYS A 88 -2.38 3.33 11.87
N MET A 89 -2.99 2.83 10.82
CA MET A 89 -4.41 3.01 10.53
C MET A 89 -4.87 1.99 9.50
N LEU A 90 -6.17 1.82 9.35
CA LEU A 90 -6.70 1.12 8.19
C LEU A 90 -6.20 1.77 6.89
N GLY A 91 -5.52 1.00 6.05
CA GLY A 91 -4.81 1.47 4.86
C GLY A 91 -3.28 1.57 5.04
N GLY A 92 -2.81 1.58 6.30
CA GLY A 92 -1.39 1.64 6.66
C GLY A 92 -0.68 2.83 6.03
N SER A 93 0.57 2.64 5.62
CA SER A 93 1.38 3.73 5.05
C SER A 93 0.81 4.34 3.76
N SER A 94 -0.08 3.66 3.04
CA SER A 94 -0.75 4.29 1.89
C SER A 94 -1.70 5.42 2.28
N GLY A 95 -2.20 5.41 3.52
CA GLY A 95 -3.04 6.48 4.08
C GLY A 95 -2.24 7.72 4.52
N ILE A 96 -0.94 7.58 4.79
CA ILE A 96 -0.10 8.68 5.28
C ILE A 96 1.02 9.10 4.32
N ASN A 97 1.29 8.38 3.22
CA ASN A 97 2.38 8.74 2.30
C ASN A 97 2.07 10.01 1.48
N GLY A 98 3.03 10.49 0.70
CA GLY A 98 2.89 11.65 -0.19
C GLY A 98 2.30 11.37 -1.59
N GLN A 99 1.53 10.28 -1.73
CA GLN A 99 0.79 9.85 -2.95
C GLN A 99 1.58 9.66 -4.24
N ALA A 100 2.87 9.97 -4.31
CA ALA A 100 3.68 9.75 -5.51
C ALA A 100 3.57 8.29 -5.96
N PHE A 101 3.08 8.09 -7.18
CA PHE A 101 2.90 6.78 -7.78
C PHE A 101 3.99 6.58 -8.82
N VAL A 102 5.15 6.10 -8.40
CA VAL A 102 6.35 6.05 -9.24
C VAL A 102 6.51 4.67 -9.88
N SER A 103 6.98 4.63 -11.12
CA SER A 103 7.25 3.40 -11.83
C SER A 103 8.45 2.63 -11.25
N ALA A 104 8.42 1.30 -11.41
CA ALA A 104 9.58 0.46 -11.16
C ALA A 104 10.37 0.22 -12.46
N SER A 105 11.67 0.02 -12.34
CA SER A 105 12.52 -0.39 -13.46
C SER A 105 12.51 -1.91 -13.63
N GLU A 106 12.37 -2.38 -14.87
CA GLU A 106 12.47 -3.80 -15.23
C GLU A 106 13.76 -4.43 -14.67
N LEU A 107 14.90 -3.75 -14.81
CA LEU A 107 16.20 -4.22 -14.33
C LEU A 107 16.21 -4.50 -12.82
N VAL A 108 15.52 -3.66 -12.04
CA VAL A 108 15.44 -3.80 -10.57
C VAL A 108 14.55 -4.99 -10.21
N ILE A 109 13.43 -5.19 -10.91
CA ILE A 109 12.54 -6.33 -10.65
C ILE A 109 13.21 -7.64 -11.07
N ASP A 110 13.83 -7.70 -12.25
CA ASP A 110 14.53 -8.90 -12.73
C ASP A 110 15.73 -9.28 -11.86
N ALA A 111 16.31 -8.33 -11.14
CA ALA A 111 17.33 -8.62 -10.15
C ALA A 111 16.80 -9.53 -9.02
N TRP A 112 15.50 -9.51 -8.71
CA TRP A 112 14.92 -10.40 -7.68
C TRP A 112 14.99 -11.86 -8.09
N SER A 113 14.71 -12.17 -9.37
CA SER A 113 14.90 -13.51 -9.93
C SER A 113 16.37 -13.94 -9.87
N LYS A 114 17.30 -13.04 -10.19
CA LYS A 114 18.76 -13.30 -10.09
C LYS A 114 19.24 -13.57 -8.67
N LEU A 115 18.53 -13.08 -7.65
CA LEU A 115 18.79 -13.37 -6.23
C LEU A 115 18.23 -14.75 -5.79
N GLY A 116 17.66 -15.53 -6.70
CA GLY A 116 17.12 -16.87 -6.43
C GLY A 116 15.60 -16.93 -6.28
N ASN A 117 14.88 -15.83 -6.51
CA ASN A 117 13.42 -15.80 -6.44
C ASN A 117 12.82 -16.11 -7.82
N GLU A 118 12.87 -17.38 -8.22
CA GLU A 118 12.36 -17.82 -9.51
C GLU A 118 10.93 -17.32 -9.76
N GLY A 119 10.66 -16.86 -10.98
CA GLY A 119 9.36 -16.31 -11.37
C GLY A 119 9.13 -14.84 -11.02
N TRP A 120 9.93 -14.23 -10.13
CA TRP A 120 9.86 -12.80 -9.80
C TRP A 120 10.62 -11.95 -10.83
N THR A 121 10.02 -11.80 -12.01
CA THR A 121 10.54 -11.01 -13.14
C THR A 121 9.57 -9.90 -13.51
N TRP A 122 10.05 -8.86 -14.19
CA TRP A 122 9.23 -7.77 -14.72
C TRP A 122 8.11 -8.33 -15.59
N LYS A 123 8.44 -9.22 -16.53
CA LYS A 123 7.48 -9.89 -17.42
C LYS A 123 6.32 -10.53 -16.66
N ASN A 124 6.60 -11.20 -15.53
CA ASN A 124 5.57 -11.89 -14.75
C ASN A 124 4.80 -10.96 -13.82
N LEU A 125 5.42 -9.89 -13.33
CA LEU A 125 4.81 -8.96 -12.39
C LEU A 125 4.07 -7.79 -13.05
N HIS A 126 4.50 -7.33 -14.23
CA HIS A 126 3.90 -6.19 -14.94
C HIS A 126 2.38 -6.31 -15.13
N PRO A 127 1.81 -7.49 -15.46
CA PRO A 127 0.36 -7.67 -15.47
C PRO A 127 -0.32 -7.36 -14.13
N TYR A 128 0.33 -7.64 -12.99
CA TYR A 128 -0.19 -7.32 -11.66
C TYR A 128 -0.04 -5.84 -11.30
N TYR A 129 1.03 -5.17 -11.76
CA TYR A 129 1.10 -3.70 -11.71
C TYR A 129 -0.10 -3.09 -12.42
N LYS A 130 -0.35 -3.47 -13.68
CA LYS A 130 -1.51 -3.01 -14.45
C LYS A 130 -2.85 -3.37 -13.80
N LYS A 131 -2.97 -4.53 -13.17
CA LYS A 131 -4.19 -4.96 -12.44
C LYS A 131 -4.46 -4.11 -11.18
N SER A 132 -3.47 -3.39 -10.66
CA SER A 132 -3.58 -2.69 -9.37
C SER A 132 -4.19 -1.29 -9.45
N TYR A 133 -4.08 -0.63 -10.60
CA TYR A 133 -4.51 0.76 -10.75
C TYR A 133 -5.28 1.03 -12.05
N THR A 134 -5.91 2.19 -12.11
CA THR A 134 -6.51 2.78 -13.32
C THR A 134 -5.87 4.14 -13.55
N LEU A 135 -5.22 4.30 -14.70
CA LEU A 135 -4.73 5.59 -15.16
C LEU A 135 -5.89 6.46 -15.62
N ASN A 136 -5.97 7.67 -15.07
CA ASN A 136 -6.89 8.70 -15.51
C ASN A 136 -6.10 9.86 -16.13
N LEU A 137 -6.15 9.99 -17.45
CA LEU A 137 -5.55 11.10 -18.17
C LEU A 137 -6.41 12.37 -18.02
N PRO A 138 -5.78 13.56 -17.90
CA PRO A 138 -6.49 14.83 -17.96
C PRO A 138 -6.88 15.17 -19.42
N ASP A 139 -7.47 16.35 -19.64
CA ASP A 139 -7.72 16.86 -20.98
C ASP A 139 -6.43 17.06 -21.80
N ASP A 140 -6.60 17.21 -23.13
CA ASP A 140 -5.49 17.31 -24.08
C ASP A 140 -4.57 18.52 -23.81
N GLU A 141 -5.15 19.67 -23.44
CA GLU A 141 -4.38 20.88 -23.10
C GLU A 141 -3.47 20.63 -21.89
N THR A 142 -4.00 19.96 -20.86
CA THR A 142 -3.23 19.57 -19.69
C THR A 142 -2.19 18.51 -20.02
N CYS A 143 -2.49 17.55 -20.90
CA CYS A 143 -1.50 16.57 -21.36
C CYS A 143 -0.33 17.24 -22.08
N GLU A 144 -0.60 18.22 -22.95
CA GLU A 144 0.44 18.99 -23.64
C GLU A 144 1.28 19.80 -22.65
N HIS A 145 0.64 20.51 -21.70
CA HIS A 145 1.32 21.31 -20.68
C HIS A 145 2.25 20.46 -19.80
N LEU A 146 1.82 19.24 -19.47
CA LEU A 146 2.57 18.28 -18.66
C LEU A 146 3.63 17.49 -19.45
N GLY A 147 3.65 17.62 -20.79
CA GLY A 147 4.56 16.91 -21.67
C GLY A 147 4.31 15.39 -21.72
N LEU A 148 3.05 14.96 -21.70
CA LEU A 148 2.65 13.54 -21.58
C LEU A 148 2.62 12.76 -22.91
N ASN A 149 3.30 13.24 -23.95
CA ASN A 149 3.31 12.61 -25.27
C ASN A 149 3.96 11.21 -25.27
N TRP A 150 4.64 10.85 -24.19
CA TRP A 150 5.26 9.53 -23.97
C TRP A 150 4.30 8.49 -23.39
N VAL A 151 3.08 8.87 -22.97
CA VAL A 151 2.16 7.92 -22.34
C VAL A 151 1.67 6.90 -23.36
N GLU A 152 1.92 5.63 -23.08
CA GLU A 152 1.47 4.50 -23.89
C GLU A 152 0.30 3.79 -23.17
N PRO A 153 -0.97 3.94 -23.61
CA PRO A 153 -2.11 3.37 -22.87
C PRO A 153 -2.00 1.87 -22.59
N SER A 154 -1.31 1.12 -23.46
CA SER A 154 -1.04 -0.31 -23.29
C SER A 154 -0.07 -0.65 -22.15
N ALA A 155 0.76 0.29 -21.70
CA ALA A 155 1.68 0.12 -20.57
C ALA A 155 0.97 0.22 -19.21
N HIS A 156 -0.26 0.78 -19.17
CA HIS A 156 -0.96 1.13 -17.94
C HIS A 156 -2.13 0.22 -17.56
N GLY A 157 -2.50 0.28 -16.29
CA GLY A 157 -3.74 -0.29 -15.79
C GLY A 157 -4.96 0.54 -16.18
N SER A 158 -6.08 -0.12 -16.48
CA SER A 158 -7.33 0.51 -16.92
C SER A 158 -8.57 0.09 -16.12
N SER A 159 -8.41 -0.82 -15.16
CA SER A 159 -9.53 -1.37 -14.36
C SER A 159 -9.16 -1.71 -12.92
N GLY A 160 -7.94 -1.38 -12.50
CA GLY A 160 -7.51 -1.58 -11.13
C GLY A 160 -8.16 -0.57 -10.18
N PRO A 161 -8.33 -0.93 -8.90
CA PRO A 161 -9.13 -0.12 -7.98
C PRO A 161 -8.43 1.17 -7.52
N ILE A 162 -7.08 1.21 -7.51
CA ILE A 162 -6.34 2.44 -7.20
C ILE A 162 -6.47 3.42 -8.37
N GLN A 163 -7.02 4.59 -8.11
CA GLN A 163 -7.11 5.66 -9.10
C GLN A 163 -5.82 6.48 -9.07
N VAL A 164 -5.19 6.62 -10.22
CA VAL A 164 -4.02 7.48 -10.37
C VAL A 164 -4.29 8.54 -11.43
N SER A 165 -3.76 9.74 -11.21
CA SER A 165 -3.89 10.87 -12.12
C SER A 165 -2.64 11.73 -12.07
N PHE A 166 -2.49 12.62 -13.05
CA PHE A 166 -1.44 13.63 -13.03
C PHE A 166 -1.92 14.89 -12.29
N PRO A 167 -1.08 15.50 -11.43
CA PRO A 167 -1.38 16.80 -10.84
C PRO A 167 -1.22 17.91 -11.89
N GLY A 168 -2.24 18.09 -12.73
CA GLY A 168 -2.25 19.10 -13.79
C GLY A 168 -2.85 20.42 -13.33
N GLN A 169 -2.00 21.41 -13.02
CA GLN A 169 -2.41 22.80 -12.87
C GLN A 169 -1.83 23.61 -14.03
N LEU A 170 -2.66 23.91 -15.05
CA LEU A 170 -2.24 24.65 -16.26
C LEU A 170 -1.57 25.99 -15.92
N GLN A 171 -2.01 26.65 -14.85
CA GLN A 171 -1.47 27.94 -14.41
C GLN A 171 -0.08 27.83 -13.77
N ASN A 172 0.42 26.63 -13.49
CA ASN A 172 1.74 26.43 -12.91
C ASN A 172 2.79 26.22 -14.01
N PRO A 173 3.65 27.21 -14.30
CA PRO A 173 4.65 27.10 -15.36
C PRO A 173 5.80 26.14 -15.01
N LEU A 174 5.99 25.81 -13.72
CA LEU A 174 7.13 25.01 -13.28
C LEU A 174 7.10 23.59 -13.84
N VAL A 175 5.92 23.01 -14.03
CA VAL A 175 5.81 21.62 -14.49
C VAL A 175 6.28 21.49 -15.93
N LYS A 176 5.87 22.43 -16.80
CA LYS A 176 6.36 22.51 -18.18
C LYS A 176 7.86 22.80 -18.23
N ALA A 177 8.32 23.79 -17.46
CA ALA A 177 9.73 24.17 -17.41
C ALA A 177 10.62 23.01 -16.92
N TRP A 178 10.14 22.17 -16.00
CA TRP A 178 10.84 20.98 -15.52
C TRP A 178 11.09 19.98 -16.66
N VAL A 179 10.05 19.61 -17.41
CA VAL A 179 10.17 18.67 -18.53
C VAL A 179 11.07 19.25 -19.63
N GLU A 180 10.88 20.52 -20.00
CA GLU A 180 11.71 21.20 -21.01
C GLU A 180 13.18 21.28 -20.60
N LEU A 181 13.47 21.53 -19.31
CA LEU A 181 14.83 21.57 -18.79
C LEU A 181 15.53 20.23 -18.99
N PHE A 182 14.96 19.13 -18.47
CA PHE A 182 15.58 17.80 -18.59
C PHE A 182 15.78 17.39 -20.04
N LYS A 183 14.82 17.72 -20.92
CA LYS A 183 14.98 17.53 -22.37
C LYS A 183 16.16 18.32 -22.94
N SER A 184 16.30 19.60 -22.58
CA SER A 184 17.35 20.48 -23.11
C SER A 184 18.78 20.03 -22.77
N ILE A 185 18.94 19.29 -21.67
CA ILE A 185 20.23 18.73 -21.22
C ILE A 185 20.41 17.25 -21.57
N GLY A 186 19.54 16.70 -22.43
CA GLY A 186 19.67 15.33 -22.94
C GLY A 186 19.13 14.22 -22.04
N TYR A 187 18.31 14.57 -21.04
CA TYR A 187 17.64 13.63 -20.12
C TYR A 187 16.12 13.57 -20.35
N ASP A 188 15.70 13.61 -21.62
CA ASP A 188 14.31 13.33 -21.98
C ASP A 188 13.94 11.87 -21.64
N VAL A 189 12.65 11.57 -21.54
CA VAL A 189 12.20 10.19 -21.36
C VAL A 189 12.44 9.38 -22.64
N THR A 190 12.88 8.13 -22.48
CA THR A 190 13.17 7.24 -23.60
C THR A 190 12.00 6.33 -23.99
N ALA A 191 11.02 6.19 -23.10
CA ALA A 191 9.80 5.41 -23.24
C ALA A 191 8.83 5.80 -22.11
N ASP A 192 7.62 5.25 -22.12
CA ASP A 192 6.73 5.34 -20.97
C ASP A 192 7.41 4.74 -19.71
N PRO A 193 7.61 5.49 -18.62
CA PRO A 193 8.29 4.98 -17.43
C PRO A 193 7.64 3.73 -16.82
N TYR A 194 6.33 3.52 -17.02
CA TYR A 194 5.57 2.37 -16.48
C TYR A 194 5.64 1.13 -17.39
N SER A 195 6.34 1.22 -18.53
CA SER A 195 6.69 0.08 -19.39
C SER A 195 7.89 -0.74 -18.86
N GLY A 196 8.58 -0.23 -17.84
CA GLY A 196 9.80 -0.81 -17.24
C GLY A 196 11.07 -0.02 -17.55
N ALA A 197 10.99 0.91 -18.50
CA ALA A 197 12.06 1.84 -18.90
C ALA A 197 11.88 3.22 -18.25
N SER A 198 12.20 3.32 -16.94
CA SER A 198 12.00 4.53 -16.13
C SER A 198 13.24 5.45 -16.07
N THR A 199 13.70 5.99 -17.19
CA THR A 199 14.82 6.96 -17.23
C THR A 199 14.37 8.27 -17.88
N GLY A 200 14.79 9.40 -17.31
CA GLY A 200 14.51 10.75 -17.82
C GLY A 200 13.70 11.62 -16.87
N GLY A 201 13.51 12.89 -17.23
CA GLY A 201 12.66 13.84 -16.51
C GLY A 201 11.22 13.82 -16.99
N PHE A 202 10.28 13.49 -16.10
CA PHE A 202 8.85 13.46 -16.41
C PHE A 202 7.99 13.88 -15.22
N SER A 203 6.75 14.25 -15.52
CA SER A 203 5.70 14.46 -14.51
C SER A 203 5.24 13.10 -13.98
N SER A 204 5.39 12.84 -12.67
CA SER A 204 4.95 11.58 -12.05
C SER A 204 3.43 11.55 -11.85
N LEU A 205 2.85 10.35 -11.88
CA LEU A 205 1.49 10.12 -11.38
C LEU A 205 1.42 10.31 -9.86
N ALA A 206 0.21 10.62 -9.40
CA ALA A 206 -0.18 10.59 -8.00
C ALA A 206 -1.38 9.65 -7.80
N ALA A 207 -1.40 8.93 -6.68
CA ALA A 207 -2.52 8.11 -6.23
C ALA A 207 -3.65 9.00 -5.69
N VAL A 208 -4.30 9.72 -6.60
CA VAL A 208 -5.38 10.68 -6.37
C VAL A 208 -6.46 10.41 -7.39
N ASP A 209 -7.69 10.24 -6.91
CA ASP A 209 -8.87 10.13 -7.76
C ASP A 209 -9.21 11.52 -8.33
N PRO A 210 -9.17 11.72 -9.67
CA PRO A 210 -9.43 13.00 -10.26
C PRO A 210 -10.91 13.42 -10.21
N GLN A 211 -11.85 12.51 -9.93
CA GLN A 211 -13.27 12.84 -9.81
C GLN A 211 -13.57 13.43 -8.43
N THR A 212 -13.16 12.75 -7.37
CA THR A 212 -13.40 13.18 -5.99
C THR A 212 -12.35 14.16 -5.49
N LYS A 213 -11.20 14.27 -6.17
CA LYS A 213 -10.01 15.03 -5.74
C LYS A 213 -9.43 14.57 -4.41
N THR A 214 -9.71 13.32 -4.02
CA THR A 214 -9.21 12.72 -2.78
C THR A 214 -8.10 11.71 -3.04
N ARG A 215 -7.29 11.43 -2.01
CA ARG A 215 -6.32 10.34 -2.01
C ARG A 215 -6.99 9.02 -2.42
N SER A 216 -6.41 8.30 -3.38
CA SER A 216 -6.75 6.91 -3.66
C SER A 216 -5.74 5.98 -2.99
N TYR A 217 -6.16 5.18 -2.03
CA TYR A 217 -5.27 4.34 -1.23
C TYR A 217 -5.94 3.03 -0.83
N SER A 218 -5.21 2.12 -0.17
CA SER A 218 -5.70 0.75 -0.02
C SER A 218 -6.99 0.63 0.79
N ALA A 219 -7.29 1.54 1.73
CA ALA A 219 -8.52 1.46 2.52
C ALA A 219 -9.77 1.86 1.73
N ASN A 220 -9.76 3.02 1.07
CA ASN A 220 -10.93 3.50 0.32
C ASN A 220 -11.12 2.82 -1.05
N THR A 221 -10.23 1.88 -1.40
CA THR A 221 -10.32 1.08 -2.63
C THR A 221 -10.51 -0.40 -2.28
N TYR A 222 -9.43 -1.15 -2.11
CA TYR A 222 -9.44 -2.57 -1.75
C TYR A 222 -10.18 -2.84 -0.44
N GLY A 223 -9.99 -2.00 0.57
CA GLY A 223 -10.63 -2.13 1.88
C GLY A 223 -12.15 -2.04 1.80
N ILE A 224 -12.70 -0.99 1.18
CA ILE A 224 -14.15 -0.84 0.98
C ILE A 224 -14.71 -2.03 0.18
N ALA A 225 -14.05 -2.43 -0.91
CA ALA A 225 -14.48 -3.58 -1.70
C ALA A 225 -14.50 -4.88 -0.88
N ALA A 226 -13.50 -5.11 -0.02
CA ALA A 226 -13.46 -6.27 0.86
C ALA A 226 -14.56 -6.21 1.93
N MET A 227 -14.81 -5.05 2.56
CA MET A 227 -15.83 -4.88 3.60
C MET A 227 -17.27 -5.16 3.12
N GLN A 228 -17.54 -5.02 1.81
CA GLN A 228 -18.85 -5.31 1.24
C GLN A 228 -19.15 -6.82 1.15
N ARG A 229 -18.14 -7.68 1.36
CA ARG A 229 -18.30 -9.12 1.22
C ARG A 229 -18.63 -9.77 2.56
N PRO A 230 -19.63 -10.68 2.61
CA PRO A 230 -20.10 -11.26 3.87
C PRO A 230 -19.04 -12.11 4.58
N GLY A 231 -18.12 -12.73 3.84
CA GLY A 231 -17.01 -13.54 4.38
C GLY A 231 -15.84 -12.73 4.94
N VAL A 232 -15.85 -11.40 4.85
CA VAL A 232 -14.75 -10.55 5.32
C VAL A 232 -15.10 -9.84 6.61
N ARG A 233 -14.18 -9.90 7.58
CA ARG A 233 -14.22 -9.07 8.79
C ARG A 233 -12.93 -8.28 8.92
N ILE A 234 -13.03 -6.96 8.93
CA ILE A 234 -11.92 -6.07 9.23
C ILE A 234 -12.11 -5.51 10.63
N VAL A 235 -11.13 -5.71 11.49
CA VAL A 235 -11.15 -5.28 12.89
C VAL A 235 -9.99 -4.31 13.11
N THR A 236 -10.32 -3.05 13.35
CA THR A 236 -9.36 -2.01 13.76
C THR A 236 -9.16 -2.02 15.27
N ASP A 237 -8.18 -1.26 15.76
CA ASP A 237 -7.76 -1.26 17.17
C ASP A 237 -7.36 -2.66 17.68
N ALA A 238 -6.84 -3.50 16.78
CA ALA A 238 -6.54 -4.91 16.99
C ALA A 238 -5.04 -5.19 16.80
N PHE A 239 -4.28 -5.10 17.89
CA PHE A 239 -2.84 -5.30 17.87
C PHE A 239 -2.50 -6.79 18.04
N VAL A 240 -1.98 -7.41 16.98
CA VAL A 240 -1.52 -8.79 17.00
C VAL A 240 -0.17 -8.88 17.70
N LYS A 241 -0.14 -9.56 18.84
CA LYS A 241 1.07 -9.73 19.67
C LYS A 241 1.94 -10.87 19.17
N LYS A 242 1.33 -12.00 18.83
CA LYS A 242 2.05 -13.24 18.48
C LYS A 242 1.29 -14.07 17.45
N VAL A 243 2.06 -14.79 16.65
CA VAL A 243 1.56 -15.91 15.86
C VAL A 243 1.69 -17.17 16.71
N LEU A 244 0.62 -17.96 16.76
CA LEU A 244 0.57 -19.26 17.40
C LEU A 244 1.07 -20.30 16.42
N LEU A 245 2.04 -21.11 16.87
CA LEU A 245 2.67 -22.15 16.09
C LEU A 245 2.51 -23.50 16.79
N GLU A 246 2.27 -24.55 16.02
CA GLU A 246 2.25 -25.93 16.47
C GLU A 246 3.22 -26.78 15.66
N GLY A 247 3.64 -27.90 16.24
CA GLY A 247 4.63 -28.81 15.66
C GLY A 247 6.06 -28.55 16.13
N SER A 248 7.01 -29.21 15.47
CA SER A 248 8.43 -29.17 15.79
C SER A 248 9.23 -29.26 14.50
N LYS A 249 10.41 -28.64 14.45
CA LYS A 249 11.27 -28.64 13.26
C LYS A 249 11.46 -30.06 12.69
N PRO A 250 11.36 -30.26 11.37
CA PRO A 250 11.16 -29.23 10.34
C PRO A 250 9.69 -28.78 10.15
N ASP A 251 8.73 -29.48 10.73
CA ASP A 251 7.30 -29.34 10.46
C ASP A 251 6.61 -28.45 11.50
N VAL A 252 6.74 -27.14 11.31
CA VAL A 252 6.05 -26.10 12.12
C VAL A 252 5.00 -25.42 11.27
N HIS A 253 3.77 -25.32 11.78
CA HIS A 253 2.68 -24.64 11.09
C HIS A 253 2.00 -23.62 12.01
N ALA A 254 1.43 -22.58 11.41
CA ALA A 254 0.68 -21.57 12.13
C ALA A 254 -0.76 -22.03 12.38
N THR A 255 -1.25 -21.84 13.60
CA THR A 255 -2.62 -22.22 13.99
C THR A 255 -3.50 -21.04 14.35
N GLY A 256 -2.91 -19.85 14.51
CA GLY A 256 -3.67 -18.67 14.87
C GLY A 256 -2.82 -17.49 15.32
N VAL A 257 -3.47 -16.51 15.95
CA VAL A 257 -2.83 -15.34 16.54
C VAL A 257 -3.35 -15.03 17.93
N GLU A 258 -2.48 -14.44 18.75
CA GLU A 258 -2.87 -13.72 19.97
C GLU A 258 -3.01 -12.24 19.63
N VAL A 259 -4.19 -11.68 19.86
CA VAL A 259 -4.53 -10.31 19.52
C VAL A 259 -5.11 -9.58 20.74
N ASP A 260 -4.71 -8.33 20.90
CA ASP A 260 -5.27 -7.40 21.86
C ASP A 260 -6.19 -6.43 21.11
N VAL A 261 -7.47 -6.45 21.44
CA VAL A 261 -8.47 -5.55 20.86
C VAL A 261 -9.01 -4.65 21.95
N LYS A 262 -8.65 -3.37 21.91
CA LYS A 262 -9.06 -2.36 22.90
C LYS A 262 -8.77 -2.76 24.35
N GLY A 263 -7.66 -3.44 24.61
CA GLY A 263 -7.25 -3.91 25.94
C GLY A 263 -7.78 -5.31 26.31
N HIS A 264 -8.54 -5.96 25.42
CA HIS A 264 -9.07 -7.30 25.63
C HIS A 264 -8.32 -8.33 24.80
N TYR A 265 -7.89 -9.41 25.45
CA TYR A 265 -7.07 -10.45 24.84
C TYR A 265 -7.94 -11.54 24.21
N TYR A 266 -7.62 -11.89 22.96
CA TYR A 266 -8.30 -12.93 22.20
C TYR A 266 -7.30 -13.86 21.51
N ARG A 267 -7.69 -15.12 21.34
CA ARG A 267 -7.07 -16.07 20.41
C ARG A 267 -7.95 -16.28 19.20
N ARG A 268 -7.35 -16.27 18.01
CA ARG A 268 -8.05 -16.42 16.73
C ARG A 268 -7.38 -17.51 15.93
N SER A 269 -8.14 -18.52 15.55
CA SER A 269 -7.61 -19.72 14.91
C SER A 269 -7.72 -19.65 13.39
N ILE A 270 -6.88 -20.43 12.70
CA ILE A 270 -7.02 -20.73 11.27
C ILE A 270 -7.88 -21.99 11.15
N GLU A 271 -8.94 -21.97 10.33
CA GLU A 271 -9.83 -23.13 10.16
C GLU A 271 -9.12 -24.29 9.46
N HIS A 272 -8.27 -24.00 8.48
CA HIS A 272 -7.56 -25.00 7.69
C HIS A 272 -6.05 -24.68 7.59
N PRO A 273 -5.24 -24.99 8.63
CA PRO A 273 -3.83 -24.61 8.70
C PRO A 273 -2.93 -25.11 7.56
N GLN A 274 -3.38 -26.13 6.82
CA GLN A 274 -2.64 -26.72 5.70
C GLN A 274 -2.92 -26.03 4.35
N THR A 275 -4.08 -25.38 4.21
CA THR A 275 -4.52 -24.72 2.96
C THR A 275 -4.69 -23.22 3.11
N ALA A 276 -4.62 -22.71 4.34
CA ALA A 276 -4.86 -21.33 4.69
C ALA A 276 -3.74 -20.81 5.61
N GLY A 277 -3.59 -19.49 5.73
CA GLY A 277 -2.35 -18.92 6.26
C GLY A 277 -2.49 -17.59 6.98
N ILE A 278 -1.48 -17.31 7.81
CA ILE A 278 -1.25 -15.98 8.37
C ILE A 278 -0.33 -15.21 7.46
N VAL A 279 -0.80 -14.05 7.00
CA VAL A 279 0.06 -13.12 6.26
C VAL A 279 0.45 -11.96 7.17
N ARG A 280 1.75 -11.77 7.36
CA ARG A 280 2.32 -10.78 8.26
C ARG A 280 3.42 -9.99 7.55
N ASN A 281 3.45 -8.68 7.76
CA ASN A 281 4.64 -7.88 7.50
C ASN A 281 5.54 -7.81 8.76
N ARG A 282 6.85 -7.63 8.58
CA ARG A 282 7.91 -7.75 9.63
C ARG A 282 7.49 -7.18 11.00
N LYS A 283 7.98 -7.79 12.09
CA LYS A 283 7.67 -7.43 13.49
C LYS A 283 7.79 -5.91 13.71
N GLN A 284 6.64 -5.27 13.92
CA GLN A 284 6.55 -3.93 14.48
C GLN A 284 6.60 -4.07 15.99
N GLU A 285 7.69 -3.61 16.61
CA GLU A 285 7.82 -3.55 18.06
C GLU A 285 7.17 -2.27 18.55
N ASN A 286 6.46 -2.34 19.67
CA ASN A 286 5.81 -1.17 20.25
C ASN A 286 6.92 -0.21 20.73
N PRO A 287 6.94 1.06 20.31
CA PRO A 287 7.98 2.00 20.74
C PRO A 287 8.08 2.16 22.27
N SER A 288 7.01 1.83 23.01
CA SER A 288 6.99 1.85 24.47
C SER A 288 7.62 0.62 25.15
N GLU A 289 8.08 -0.38 24.38
CA GLU A 289 8.73 -1.61 24.87
C GLU A 289 10.25 -1.63 24.61
N ILE A 290 10.83 -0.52 24.13
CA ILE A 290 12.27 -0.27 23.95
C ILE A 290 12.68 0.88 24.89
#